data_AF-A0A3C1SC96-F1
#
_entry.id   AF-A0A3C1SC96-F1
#
_cell.length_a   1.000
_cell.length_b   1.000
_cell.length_c   1.000
_cell.angle_alpha   90.00
_cell.angle_beta   90.00
_cell.angle_gamma   90.00
#
_symmetry.space_group_name_H-M   'P 1'
#
loop_
_entity.id
_entity.type
_entity.pdbx_description
1 polymer ?
#
loop_
_entity_poly.entity_id
_entity_poly.type
_entity_poly.pdbx_seq_one_letter_code
_entity_poly.pdbx_strand_id
1 'polypeptide(L)'
;TDAAKQFIWKTNLLGGGRLFHLIYRLSLLETLKQFIDRKKNSEWIYSVGYIIKDISNKRKLRADFITGKLTINPKSFKYNGDFDTEIENSELFVAPRKKELYTAPHIIFKLVAEKSKIPMAFSDEYLCFNSKFVGIHAPQSDREELYRIYDRLHKNETTFKLYQTFILATSSSAMIHRETSMVKEDIDNLPYPEETEYLIPSPTEEILINDVLEYYIHLGKAISKKGKGLKLNKKVSKDQLQNFGKTFCDLLNPIYAKNGKSWQCGKFYQTESFTIYQFGYGKNECLSFQMPDDLYDVVKSMIYDNTSNRGAIFTRVCRYYKHLNGYDCVFLIKPNATRYWLNSIALRDADETFMDLRKAGR
;
A
#
# COMPACT_ATOMS: atom_id res chain seq x y z
N THR A 1 16.19 11.84 -14.13
CA THR A 1 15.28 11.40 -13.05
C THR A 1 15.87 11.85 -11.74
N ASP A 2 15.06 12.46 -10.87
CA ASP A 2 15.50 12.86 -9.53
C ASP A 2 15.83 11.60 -8.71
N ALA A 3 17.08 11.49 -8.23
CA ALA A 3 17.55 10.35 -7.46
C ALA A 3 16.76 10.16 -6.15
N ALA A 4 16.06 11.20 -5.67
CA ALA A 4 15.18 11.13 -4.51
C ALA A 4 13.78 10.55 -4.82
N LYS A 5 13.42 10.35 -6.10
CA LYS A 5 12.08 9.88 -6.53
C LYS A 5 12.12 8.51 -7.20
N GLN A 6 12.94 7.58 -6.69
CA GLN A 6 13.08 6.23 -7.27
C GLN A 6 11.78 5.41 -7.27
N PHE A 7 10.80 5.79 -6.43
CA PHE A 7 9.50 5.12 -6.32
C PHE A 7 8.51 5.43 -7.46
N ILE A 8 8.81 6.37 -8.39
CA ILE A 8 7.89 6.78 -9.47
C ILE A 8 7.33 5.58 -10.26
N TRP A 9 8.21 4.64 -10.65
CA TRP A 9 7.78 3.49 -11.45
C TRP A 9 6.90 2.53 -10.63
N LYS A 10 7.18 2.35 -9.34
CA LYS A 10 6.38 1.52 -8.44
C LYS A 10 5.02 2.12 -8.17
N THR A 11 4.96 3.42 -7.92
CA THR A 11 3.69 4.11 -7.72
C THR A 11 2.83 4.04 -8.96
N ASN A 12 3.41 4.13 -10.17
CA ASN A 12 2.69 3.92 -11.42
C ASN A 12 2.17 2.48 -11.60
N LEU A 13 2.88 1.49 -11.07
CA LEU A 13 2.44 0.09 -11.08
C LEU A 13 1.31 -0.18 -10.07
N LEU A 14 1.36 0.45 -8.89
CA LEU A 14 0.51 0.13 -7.75
C LEU A 14 -0.72 1.03 -7.59
N GLY A 15 -0.78 2.21 -8.21
CA GLY A 15 -1.91 3.12 -8.01
C GLY A 15 -1.89 4.42 -8.83
N GLY A 16 -0.88 4.62 -9.68
CA GLY A 16 -0.78 5.77 -10.57
C GLY A 16 -0.37 7.08 -9.88
N GLY A 17 -0.73 8.20 -10.51
CA GLY A 17 -0.30 9.54 -10.11
C GLY A 17 -0.73 9.95 -8.69
N ARG A 18 -1.96 9.62 -8.27
CA ARG A 18 -2.42 9.95 -6.91
C ARG A 18 -1.61 9.21 -5.84
N LEU A 19 -1.25 7.95 -6.08
CA LEU A 19 -0.38 7.20 -5.17
C LEU A 19 1.02 7.83 -5.12
N PHE A 20 1.55 8.29 -6.26
CA PHE A 20 2.81 9.04 -6.27
C PHE A 20 2.76 10.27 -5.35
N HIS A 21 1.69 11.06 -5.39
CA HIS A 21 1.56 12.24 -4.54
C HIS A 21 1.51 11.91 -3.05
N LEU A 22 0.77 10.85 -2.67
CA LEU A 22 0.76 10.34 -1.30
C LEU A 22 2.16 9.95 -0.84
N ILE A 23 2.86 9.11 -1.60
CA ILE A 23 4.20 8.64 -1.26
C ILE A 23 5.20 9.79 -1.23
N TYR A 24 5.10 10.73 -2.18
CA TYR A 24 5.96 11.90 -2.22
C TYR A 24 5.77 12.77 -0.98
N ARG A 25 4.53 13.12 -0.61
CA ARG A 25 4.21 13.87 0.61
C ARG A 25 4.82 13.21 1.85
N LEU A 26 4.65 11.89 1.98
CA LEU A 26 5.21 11.14 3.10
C LEU A 26 6.75 11.13 3.09
N SER A 27 7.37 11.04 1.93
CA SER A 27 8.84 11.02 1.79
C SER A 27 9.52 12.35 2.17
N LEU A 28 8.75 13.43 2.29
CA LEU A 28 9.23 14.74 2.74
C LEU A 28 9.24 14.88 4.27
N LEU A 29 8.57 13.97 4.98
CA LEU A 29 8.51 13.98 6.44
C LEU A 29 9.82 13.48 7.04
N GLU A 30 10.04 13.86 8.29
CA GLU A 30 11.11 13.27 9.08
C GLU A 30 10.99 11.73 9.09
N THR A 31 12.11 11.02 9.03
CA THR A 31 12.12 9.55 9.11
C THR A 31 12.33 9.03 10.53
N LEU A 32 11.90 7.79 10.78
CA LEU A 32 12.16 7.10 12.05
C LEU A 32 13.66 7.06 12.39
N LYS A 33 14.52 6.85 11.40
CA LYS A 33 15.98 6.87 11.62
C LYS A 33 16.45 8.26 12.06
N GLN A 34 15.96 9.34 11.44
CA GLN A 34 16.32 10.70 11.86
C GLN A 34 15.89 10.97 13.30
N PHE A 35 14.68 10.54 13.68
CA PHE A 35 14.17 10.65 15.04
C PHE A 35 15.08 9.92 16.04
N ILE A 36 15.38 8.65 15.78
CA ILE A 36 16.25 7.84 16.64
C ILE A 36 17.67 8.41 16.68
N ASP A 37 18.19 8.91 15.56
CA ASP A 37 19.54 9.48 15.48
C ASP A 37 19.68 10.73 16.37
N ARG A 38 18.65 11.57 16.50
CA ARG A 38 18.66 12.69 17.45
C ARG A 38 18.68 12.25 18.92
N LYS A 39 18.14 11.07 19.21
CA LYS A 39 18.11 10.46 20.56
C LYS A 39 19.38 9.69 20.89
N LYS A 40 20.35 9.57 19.97
CA LYS A 40 21.59 8.79 20.20
C LYS A 40 22.48 9.33 21.32
N ASN A 41 22.32 10.59 21.72
CA ASN A 41 23.00 11.14 22.89
C ASN A 41 22.36 10.69 24.22
N SER A 42 21.27 9.91 24.17
CA SER A 42 20.44 9.47 25.31
C SER A 42 20.43 7.95 25.50
N GLU A 43 21.51 7.24 25.19
CA GLU A 43 21.65 5.76 25.37
C GLU A 43 20.77 4.87 24.48
N TRP A 44 19.99 5.44 23.54
CA TRP A 44 19.19 4.66 22.59
C TRP A 44 20.06 3.80 21.67
N ILE A 45 19.71 2.51 21.54
CA ILE A 45 20.39 1.57 20.64
C ILE A 45 19.42 1.03 19.60
N TYR A 46 19.73 1.23 18.32
CA TYR A 46 18.95 0.71 17.20
C TYR A 46 19.82 -0.13 16.26
N SER A 47 19.65 -1.46 16.27
CA SER A 47 20.50 -2.37 15.50
C SER A 47 19.83 -3.72 15.21
N VAL A 48 20.29 -4.37 14.13
CA VAL A 48 20.10 -5.81 13.95
C VAL A 48 20.74 -6.59 15.11
N GLY A 49 20.11 -7.71 15.47
CA GLY A 49 20.57 -8.61 16.53
C GLY A 49 21.92 -9.30 16.26
N TYR A 50 22.27 -10.26 17.11
CA TYR A 50 23.60 -10.88 17.09
C TYR A 50 23.79 -11.85 15.91
N ILE A 51 25.05 -12.11 15.55
CA ILE A 51 25.43 -13.02 14.47
C ILE A 51 26.40 -14.09 14.99
N ILE A 52 26.04 -15.36 14.83
CA ILE A 52 26.88 -16.53 15.16
C ILE A 52 27.66 -17.02 13.93
N LYS A 53 27.07 -16.93 12.72
CA LYS A 53 27.54 -17.63 11.50
C LYS A 53 29.04 -17.51 11.26
N ASP A 54 29.65 -18.63 10.88
CA ASP A 54 31.06 -18.71 10.49
C ASP A 54 31.27 -17.99 9.16
N ILE A 55 31.73 -16.74 9.23
CA ILE A 55 32.27 -16.03 8.09
C ILE A 55 33.78 -16.23 8.20
N SER A 56 34.36 -16.98 7.26
CA SER A 56 35.81 -17.13 7.15
C SER A 56 36.47 -15.75 7.25
N ASN A 57 37.52 -15.64 8.07
CA ASN A 57 38.30 -14.42 8.32
C ASN A 57 37.67 -13.34 9.24
N LYS A 58 36.65 -13.64 10.06
CA LYS A 58 36.20 -12.69 11.11
C LYS A 58 36.58 -13.15 12.52
N ARG A 59 37.09 -12.21 13.32
CA ARG A 59 37.36 -12.40 14.76
C ARG A 59 36.04 -12.72 15.48
N LYS A 60 36.02 -13.84 16.19
CA LYS A 60 34.91 -14.23 17.06
C LYS A 60 35.13 -13.66 18.46
N LEU A 61 34.06 -13.15 19.08
CA LEU A 61 34.06 -12.55 20.39
C LEU A 61 33.19 -13.38 21.33
N ARG A 62 33.60 -13.48 22.60
CA ARG A 62 32.73 -13.98 23.67
C ARG A 62 31.75 -12.90 24.10
N ALA A 63 30.54 -13.30 24.46
CA ALA A 63 29.50 -12.40 24.92
C ALA A 63 28.62 -13.07 25.99
N ASP A 64 29.07 -13.01 27.23
CA ASP A 64 28.38 -13.63 28.38
C ASP A 64 27.00 -13.01 28.66
N PHE A 65 26.73 -11.83 28.10
CA PHE A 65 25.42 -11.20 28.11
C PHE A 65 24.45 -11.81 27.09
N ILE A 66 24.88 -12.73 26.23
CA ILE A 66 24.04 -13.49 25.30
C ILE A 66 24.06 -14.98 25.66
N THR A 67 25.23 -15.55 25.90
CA THR A 67 25.38 -16.97 26.27
C THR A 67 24.61 -17.29 27.56
N GLY A 68 23.79 -18.34 27.53
CA GLY A 68 22.96 -18.78 28.64
C GLY A 68 21.75 -17.87 28.92
N LYS A 69 21.42 -16.92 28.03
CA LYS A 69 20.26 -16.03 28.17
C LYS A 69 19.11 -16.46 27.27
N LEU A 70 17.91 -16.02 27.63
CA LEU A 70 16.71 -16.20 26.79
C LEU A 70 16.87 -15.41 25.49
N THR A 71 16.59 -16.07 24.37
CA THR A 71 16.57 -15.51 23.03
C THR A 71 15.29 -15.90 22.30
N ILE A 72 14.83 -15.04 21.39
CA ILE A 72 13.62 -15.30 20.61
C ILE A 72 13.86 -16.42 19.61
N ASN A 73 12.98 -17.42 19.60
CA ASN A 73 12.96 -18.42 18.54
C ASN A 73 12.39 -17.78 17.25
N PRO A 74 13.18 -17.65 16.17
CA PRO A 74 12.74 -16.92 14.99
C PRO A 74 11.56 -17.56 14.23
N LYS A 75 11.28 -18.85 14.48
CA LYS A 75 10.20 -19.60 13.83
C LYS A 75 8.86 -19.42 14.53
N SER A 76 8.85 -19.06 15.82
CA SER A 76 7.62 -18.87 16.60
C SER A 76 7.09 -17.44 16.56
N PHE A 77 7.89 -16.47 16.11
CA PHE A 77 7.50 -15.06 16.09
C PHE A 77 6.40 -14.77 15.07
N LYS A 78 5.21 -14.38 15.56
CA LYS A 78 3.99 -14.13 14.78
C LYS A 78 3.75 -12.65 14.52
N TYR A 79 2.88 -12.40 13.54
CA TYR A 79 2.45 -11.05 13.13
C TYR A 79 1.81 -10.18 14.23
N ASN A 80 1.36 -10.75 15.35
CA ASN A 80 0.74 -10.04 16.48
C ASN A 80 1.72 -9.78 17.64
N GLY A 81 2.99 -10.16 17.49
CA GLY A 81 4.01 -10.00 18.53
C GLY A 81 4.15 -11.20 19.47
N ASP A 82 3.37 -12.27 19.29
CA ASP A 82 3.56 -13.51 20.06
C ASP A 82 4.83 -14.24 19.58
N PHE A 83 5.57 -14.81 20.53
CA PHE A 83 6.73 -15.65 20.26
C PHE A 83 7.01 -16.59 21.42
N ASP A 84 7.81 -17.62 21.12
CA ASP A 84 8.45 -18.49 22.10
C ASP A 84 9.92 -18.13 22.24
N THR A 85 10.50 -18.43 23.40
CA THR A 85 11.93 -18.22 23.69
C THR A 85 12.69 -19.53 23.86
N GLU A 86 14.00 -19.49 23.63
CA GLU A 86 14.94 -20.58 23.89
C GLU A 86 16.20 -20.04 24.60
N ILE A 87 17.08 -20.91 25.09
CA ILE A 87 18.37 -20.48 25.67
C ILE A 87 19.43 -20.45 24.58
N GLU A 88 20.13 -19.33 24.43
CA GLU A 88 21.26 -19.23 23.51
C GLU A 88 22.52 -19.85 24.13
N ASN A 89 22.96 -20.99 23.60
CA ASN A 89 24.12 -21.73 24.14
C ASN A 89 25.43 -21.41 23.42
N SER A 90 25.41 -20.60 22.35
CA SER A 90 26.62 -20.26 21.61
C SER A 90 27.58 -19.41 22.44
N GLU A 91 28.87 -19.77 22.49
CA GLU A 91 29.87 -18.98 23.22
C GLU A 91 30.56 -17.91 22.37
N LEU A 92 30.52 -18.05 21.05
CA LEU A 92 31.31 -17.25 20.11
C LEU A 92 30.41 -16.58 19.07
N PHE A 93 30.59 -15.27 18.93
CA PHE A 93 29.78 -14.42 18.06
C PHE A 93 30.67 -13.59 17.14
N VAL A 94 30.28 -13.49 15.87
CA VAL A 94 30.91 -12.58 14.90
C VAL A 94 30.51 -11.13 15.17
N ALA A 95 29.27 -10.91 15.60
CA ALA A 95 28.77 -9.59 15.95
C ALA A 95 27.82 -9.74 17.15
N PRO A 96 28.32 -9.71 18.40
CA PRO A 96 27.47 -9.79 19.58
C PRO A 96 26.65 -8.52 19.81
N ARG A 97 27.01 -7.40 19.16
CA ARG A 97 26.42 -6.07 19.39
C ARG A 97 26.65 -5.60 20.83
N LYS A 98 25.98 -4.51 21.19
CA LYS A 98 26.02 -3.89 22.51
C LYS A 98 25.02 -4.60 23.44
N LYS A 99 25.35 -4.76 24.73
CA LYS A 99 24.48 -5.44 25.72
C LYS A 99 23.14 -4.74 25.86
N GLU A 100 23.15 -3.42 25.79
CA GLU A 100 22.02 -2.51 25.92
C GLU A 100 20.94 -2.78 24.87
N LEU A 101 21.31 -3.31 23.69
CA LEU A 101 20.33 -3.72 22.67
C LEU A 101 19.34 -4.79 23.19
N TYR A 102 19.76 -5.59 24.17
CA TYR A 102 18.99 -6.70 24.74
C TYR A 102 18.39 -6.37 26.11
N THR A 103 18.68 -5.17 26.66
CA THR A 103 18.10 -4.72 27.91
C THR A 103 16.73 -4.08 27.68
N ALA A 104 15.83 -4.26 28.64
CA ALA A 104 14.54 -3.61 28.63
C ALA A 104 14.67 -2.09 28.92
N PRO A 105 13.70 -1.28 28.48
CA PRO A 105 12.65 -1.63 27.54
C PRO A 105 13.18 -1.68 26.10
N HIS A 106 12.62 -2.55 25.26
CA HIS A 106 12.94 -2.56 23.83
C HIS A 106 11.76 -2.98 22.94
N ILE A 107 11.80 -2.53 21.70
CA ILE A 107 10.98 -3.04 20.60
C ILE A 107 11.79 -4.04 19.82
N ILE A 108 11.21 -5.17 19.45
CA ILE A 108 11.82 -6.17 18.57
C ILE A 108 10.91 -6.40 17.38
N PHE A 109 11.45 -6.38 16.17
CA PHE A 109 10.68 -6.66 14.96
C PHE A 109 11.44 -7.48 13.94
N LYS A 110 10.68 -8.19 13.11
CA LYS A 110 11.18 -9.09 12.06
C LYS A 110 11.12 -8.38 10.70
N LEU A 111 12.21 -8.46 9.93
CA LEU A 111 12.29 -7.89 8.56
C LEU A 111 11.60 -8.76 7.50
N VAL A 112 10.50 -9.42 7.87
CA VAL A 112 9.66 -10.20 6.98
C VAL A 112 8.21 -9.91 7.38
N ALA A 113 7.46 -9.31 6.46
CA ALA A 113 6.05 -9.02 6.71
C ALA A 113 5.24 -10.33 6.73
N GLU A 114 4.32 -10.45 7.69
CA GLU A 114 3.40 -11.58 7.81
C GLU A 114 1.97 -11.07 7.88
N LYS A 115 1.06 -11.64 7.07
CA LYS A 115 -0.32 -11.16 6.93
C LYS A 115 -0.40 -9.64 6.75
N SER A 116 0.48 -9.11 5.91
CA SER A 116 0.61 -7.69 5.65
C SER A 116 1.18 -6.85 6.81
N LYS A 117 1.34 -7.37 8.04
CA LYS A 117 1.93 -6.63 9.17
C LYS A 117 3.44 -6.76 9.30
N ILE A 118 4.10 -5.73 9.83
CA ILE A 118 5.47 -5.83 10.37
C ILE A 118 5.34 -6.55 11.72
N PRO A 119 5.83 -7.80 11.85
CA PRO A 119 5.78 -8.50 13.12
C PRO A 119 6.66 -7.76 14.13
N MET A 120 6.08 -7.35 15.25
CA MET A 120 6.75 -6.53 16.24
C MET A 120 6.24 -6.87 17.65
N ALA A 121 7.14 -6.81 18.63
CA ALA A 121 6.84 -6.98 20.04
C ALA A 121 7.48 -5.85 20.85
N PHE A 122 6.86 -5.50 21.96
CA PHE A 122 7.42 -4.63 22.99
C PHE A 122 7.72 -5.49 24.21
N SER A 123 8.94 -5.40 24.74
CA SER A 123 9.38 -6.20 25.90
C SER A 123 9.92 -5.29 26.99
N ASP A 124 9.45 -5.54 28.21
CA ASP A 124 9.97 -4.97 29.46
C ASP A 124 10.93 -5.95 30.17
N GLU A 125 11.36 -7.01 29.48
CA GLU A 125 12.29 -8.01 30.01
C GLU A 125 13.61 -8.04 29.23
N TYR A 126 14.67 -8.52 29.89
CA TYR A 126 15.94 -8.80 29.23
C TYR A 126 15.75 -9.95 28.24
N LEU A 127 15.90 -9.67 26.96
CA LEU A 127 15.57 -10.62 25.89
C LEU A 127 16.54 -10.46 24.73
N CYS A 128 17.22 -11.56 24.41
CA CYS A 128 18.15 -11.60 23.28
C CYS A 128 17.41 -11.91 21.96
N PHE A 129 18.03 -11.55 20.85
CA PHE A 129 17.54 -11.90 19.51
C PHE A 129 18.68 -11.84 18.50
N ASN A 130 18.65 -12.78 17.54
CA ASN A 130 19.65 -12.85 16.49
C ASN A 130 19.33 -11.90 15.32
N SER A 131 20.24 -11.87 14.34
CA SER A 131 20.18 -11.02 13.13
C SER A 131 18.95 -11.17 12.23
N LYS A 132 18.03 -12.11 12.50
CA LYS A 132 16.71 -12.13 11.83
C LYS A 132 15.77 -11.02 12.34
N PHE A 133 16.15 -10.40 13.46
CA PHE A 133 15.40 -9.34 14.10
C PHE A 133 16.23 -8.06 14.19
N VAL A 134 15.51 -6.95 14.35
CA VAL A 134 16.03 -5.64 14.67
C VAL A 134 15.42 -5.20 15.98
N GLY A 135 16.23 -4.60 16.84
CA GLY A 135 15.77 -4.05 18.12
C GLY A 135 15.98 -2.55 18.23
N ILE A 136 15.06 -1.88 18.91
CA ILE A 136 15.18 -0.50 19.37
C ILE A 136 15.11 -0.53 20.89
N HIS A 137 16.22 -0.26 21.55
CA HIS A 137 16.31 -0.04 22.99
C HIS A 137 16.30 1.45 23.30
N ALA A 138 15.66 1.81 24.41
CA ALA A 138 15.67 3.12 25.01
C ALA A 138 15.90 2.99 26.52
N PRO A 139 16.49 3.99 27.21
CA PRO A 139 16.61 3.99 28.66
C PRO A 139 15.22 3.96 29.31
N GLN A 140 15.16 3.51 30.57
CA GLN A 140 13.89 3.37 31.30
C GLN A 140 13.11 4.69 31.40
N SER A 141 13.79 5.84 31.46
CA SER A 141 13.17 7.18 31.45
C SER A 141 12.34 7.44 30.20
N ASP A 142 12.69 6.79 29.08
CA ASP A 142 12.11 7.02 27.76
C ASP A 142 11.17 5.88 27.34
N ARG A 143 10.82 4.98 28.27
CA ARG A 143 9.94 3.83 28.02
C ARG A 143 8.64 4.21 27.30
N GLU A 144 8.00 5.29 27.74
CA GLU A 144 6.74 5.76 27.14
C GLU A 144 6.93 6.32 25.73
N GLU A 145 8.09 6.91 25.44
CA GLU A 145 8.43 7.37 24.08
C GLU A 145 8.72 6.19 23.15
N LEU A 146 9.43 5.18 23.65
CA LEU A 146 9.62 3.92 22.95
C LEU A 146 8.27 3.22 22.70
N TYR A 147 7.38 3.17 23.69
CA TYR A 147 6.06 2.57 23.51
C TYR A 147 5.21 3.33 22.47
N ARG A 148 5.36 4.66 22.37
CA ARG A 148 4.72 5.45 21.29
C ARG A 148 5.20 5.07 19.89
N ILE A 149 6.48 4.70 19.72
CA ILE A 149 6.97 4.11 18.46
C ILE A 149 6.25 2.79 18.19
N TYR A 150 6.23 1.89 19.18
CA TYR A 150 5.57 0.58 19.04
C TYR A 150 4.09 0.72 18.67
N ASP A 151 3.35 1.59 19.37
CA ASP A 151 1.94 1.84 19.11
C ASP A 151 1.72 2.34 17.68
N ARG A 152 2.49 3.34 17.26
CA ARG A 152 2.38 3.95 15.93
C ARG A 152 2.71 2.97 14.80
N LEU A 153 3.75 2.15 14.96
CA LEU A 153 4.22 1.26 13.91
C LEU A 153 3.42 -0.05 13.83
N HIS A 154 2.82 -0.51 14.94
CA HIS A 154 2.26 -1.86 15.04
C HIS A 154 0.78 -1.91 15.45
N LYS A 155 0.36 -1.09 16.42
CA LYS A 155 -0.99 -1.15 17.01
C LYS A 155 -2.01 -0.28 16.27
N ASN A 156 -1.61 0.93 15.89
CA ASN A 156 -2.48 1.87 15.18
C ASN A 156 -2.76 1.37 13.75
N GLU A 157 -3.97 0.89 13.49
CA GLU A 157 -4.32 0.24 12.23
C GLU A 157 -4.15 1.16 11.01
N THR A 158 -4.58 2.42 11.12
CA THR A 158 -4.50 3.41 10.04
C THR A 158 -3.05 3.68 9.65
N THR A 159 -2.21 3.97 10.64
CA THR A 159 -0.79 4.28 10.42
C THR A 159 -0.01 3.07 9.94
N PHE A 160 -0.31 1.89 10.49
CA PHE A 160 0.31 0.66 10.06
C PHE A 160 0.00 0.35 8.57
N LYS A 161 -1.25 0.49 8.11
CA LYS A 161 -1.61 0.32 6.69
C LYS A 161 -0.91 1.35 5.79
N LEU A 162 -0.82 2.60 6.25
CA LEU A 162 -0.11 3.66 5.53
C LEU A 162 1.38 3.30 5.34
N TYR A 163 2.05 2.90 6.41
CA TYR A 163 3.45 2.49 6.37
C TYR A 163 3.68 1.27 5.49
N GLN A 164 2.76 0.31 5.51
CA GLN A 164 2.87 -0.84 4.62
C GLN A 164 2.78 -0.42 3.15
N THR A 165 1.81 0.43 2.79
CA THR A 165 1.70 0.98 1.44
C THR A 165 2.96 1.77 1.07
N PHE A 166 3.51 2.54 2.00
CA PHE A 166 4.76 3.26 1.80
C PHE A 166 5.92 2.32 1.47
N ILE A 167 6.15 1.28 2.29
CA ILE A 167 7.19 0.27 2.07
C ILE A 167 7.01 -0.42 0.71
N LEU A 168 5.80 -0.82 0.34
CA LEU A 168 5.54 -1.46 -0.96
C LEU A 168 5.92 -0.56 -2.13
N ALA A 169 5.69 0.75 -1.99
CA ALA A 169 5.99 1.73 -3.01
C ALA A 169 7.47 2.14 -3.06
N THR A 170 8.20 2.09 -1.94
CA THR A 170 9.57 2.64 -1.84
C THR A 170 10.67 1.60 -1.71
N SER A 171 10.40 0.43 -1.10
CA SER A 171 11.41 -0.59 -0.80
C SER A 171 12.15 -1.06 -2.05
N SER A 172 13.45 -1.30 -1.97
CA SER A 172 14.21 -1.94 -3.06
C SER A 172 14.00 -3.46 -3.13
N SER A 173 13.40 -4.06 -2.10
CA SER A 173 13.23 -5.52 -1.97
C SER A 173 11.78 -5.96 -2.16
N ALA A 174 10.83 -5.26 -1.52
CA ALA A 174 9.43 -5.62 -1.58
C ALA A 174 8.92 -5.55 -3.03
N MET A 175 8.09 -6.51 -3.43
CA MET A 175 7.54 -6.67 -4.79
C MET A 175 8.56 -6.92 -5.91
N ILE A 176 9.87 -6.93 -5.61
CA ILE A 176 10.95 -7.23 -6.58
C ILE A 176 11.48 -8.64 -6.33
N HIS A 177 11.95 -8.92 -5.12
CA HIS A 177 12.47 -10.24 -4.75
C HIS A 177 11.37 -11.13 -4.17
N ARG A 178 10.65 -10.62 -3.16
CA ARG A 178 9.48 -11.27 -2.55
C ARG A 178 8.52 -10.18 -2.08
N GLU A 179 7.21 -10.46 -2.07
CA GLU A 179 6.19 -9.49 -1.64
C GLU A 179 6.38 -9.00 -0.21
N THR A 180 6.90 -9.86 0.67
CA THR A 180 6.97 -9.60 2.12
C THR A 180 8.38 -9.39 2.64
N SER A 181 9.40 -9.39 1.77
CA SER A 181 10.79 -9.21 2.18
C SER A 181 11.06 -7.73 2.42
N MET A 182 11.40 -7.38 3.66
CA MET A 182 11.80 -6.03 4.05
C MET A 182 13.30 -6.01 4.34
N VAL A 183 13.91 -4.85 4.18
CA VAL A 183 15.25 -4.55 4.67
C VAL A 183 15.14 -3.54 5.82
N LYS A 184 16.17 -3.44 6.67
CA LYS A 184 16.16 -2.48 7.78
C LYS A 184 15.93 -1.04 7.27
N GLU A 185 16.49 -0.72 6.12
CA GLU A 185 16.32 0.58 5.46
C GLU A 185 14.85 0.94 5.18
N ASP A 186 13.99 -0.05 4.94
CA ASP A 186 12.54 0.18 4.76
C ASP A 186 11.91 0.74 6.04
N ILE A 187 12.39 0.31 7.22
CA ILE A 187 11.94 0.79 8.52
C ILE A 187 12.62 2.11 8.89
N ASP A 188 13.90 2.25 8.56
CA ASP A 188 14.66 3.48 8.77
C ASP A 188 14.02 4.68 8.07
N ASN A 189 13.46 4.45 6.88
CA ASN A 189 12.86 5.47 6.02
C ASN A 189 11.36 5.68 6.27
N LEU A 190 10.75 4.99 7.24
CA LEU A 190 9.34 5.24 7.56
C LEU A 190 9.15 6.70 8.02
N PRO A 191 8.13 7.41 7.51
CA PRO A 191 7.83 8.76 7.96
C PRO A 191 7.40 8.74 9.42
N TYR A 192 8.07 9.52 10.26
CA TYR A 192 7.85 9.64 11.70
C TYR A 192 7.88 11.13 12.12
N PRO A 193 6.93 11.95 11.66
CA PRO A 193 6.82 13.34 12.09
C PRO A 193 6.46 13.45 13.57
N GLU A 194 6.79 14.59 14.17
CA GLU A 194 6.32 14.95 15.51
C GLU A 194 4.78 15.09 15.51
N GLU A 195 4.23 15.86 14.56
CA GLU A 195 2.80 16.00 14.38
C GLU A 195 2.20 14.80 13.62
N THR A 196 1.42 13.98 14.32
CA THR A 196 0.81 12.77 13.75
C THR A 196 -0.28 13.05 12.72
N GLU A 197 -0.82 14.27 12.65
CA GLU A 197 -1.85 14.66 11.69
C GLU A 197 -1.37 14.52 10.24
N TYR A 198 -0.06 14.70 9.99
CA TYR A 198 0.52 14.47 8.67
C TYR A 198 0.45 13.00 8.22
N LEU A 199 0.20 12.07 9.13
CA LEU A 199 0.01 10.65 8.82
C LEU A 199 -1.46 10.28 8.60
N ILE A 200 -2.41 11.20 8.76
CA ILE A 200 -3.83 10.91 8.53
C ILE A 200 -4.08 10.94 7.01
N PRO A 201 -4.50 9.83 6.38
CA PRO A 201 -4.84 9.82 4.96
C PRO A 201 -6.18 10.53 4.74
N SER A 202 -6.29 11.26 3.64
CA SER A 202 -7.59 11.73 3.12
C SER A 202 -8.46 10.55 2.66
N PRO A 203 -9.78 10.71 2.52
CA PRO A 203 -10.66 9.64 2.02
C PRO A 203 -10.21 9.05 0.66
N THR A 204 -9.64 9.89 -0.22
CA THR A 204 -9.09 9.40 -1.50
C THR A 204 -7.79 8.63 -1.34
N GLU A 205 -6.95 9.00 -0.37
CA GLU A 205 -5.72 8.27 -0.06
C GLU A 205 -6.03 6.93 0.61
N GLU A 206 -7.06 6.85 1.45
CA GLU A 206 -7.54 5.57 2.01
C GLU A 206 -7.97 4.59 0.92
N ILE A 207 -8.68 5.07 -0.11
CA ILE A 207 -9.04 4.25 -1.28
C ILE A 207 -7.78 3.67 -1.95
N LEU A 208 -6.75 4.50 -2.16
CA LEU A 208 -5.49 4.04 -2.75
C LEU A 208 -4.79 3.01 -1.87
N ILE A 209 -4.68 3.27 -0.57
CA ILE A 209 -4.07 2.36 0.41
C ILE A 209 -4.80 1.00 0.39
N ASN A 210 -6.13 1.03 0.45
CA ASN A 210 -6.93 -0.20 0.46
C ASN A 210 -6.74 -1.00 -0.83
N ASP A 211 -6.77 -0.36 -2.01
CA ASP A 211 -6.58 -1.07 -3.27
C ASP A 211 -5.15 -1.62 -3.43
N VAL A 212 -4.13 -0.88 -2.96
CA VAL A 212 -2.75 -1.36 -2.96
C VAL A 212 -2.61 -2.63 -2.14
N LEU A 213 -3.10 -2.61 -0.89
CA LEU A 213 -2.95 -3.72 0.05
C LEU A 213 -3.84 -4.92 -0.27
N GLU A 214 -4.99 -4.69 -0.90
CA GLU A 214 -5.97 -5.75 -1.19
C GLU A 214 -5.76 -6.38 -2.58
N TYR A 215 -5.33 -5.59 -3.56
CA TYR A 215 -5.26 -6.04 -4.96
C TYR A 215 -3.84 -5.93 -5.53
N TYR A 216 -3.22 -4.76 -5.52
CA TYR A 216 -1.97 -4.55 -6.28
C TYR A 216 -0.75 -5.24 -5.67
N ILE A 217 -0.75 -5.53 -4.37
CA ILE A 217 0.28 -6.37 -3.72
C ILE A 217 0.38 -7.78 -4.35
N HIS A 218 -0.64 -8.22 -5.10
CA HIS A 218 -0.67 -9.54 -5.76
C HIS A 218 -0.27 -9.53 -7.24
N LEU A 219 0.17 -8.39 -7.79
CA LEU A 219 0.53 -8.26 -9.22
C LEU A 219 1.57 -9.27 -9.68
N GLY A 220 2.54 -9.62 -8.83
CA GLY A 220 3.60 -10.59 -9.14
C GLY A 220 3.21 -12.06 -8.96
N LYS A 221 1.98 -12.38 -8.56
CA LYS A 221 1.55 -13.77 -8.34
C LYS A 221 1.01 -14.43 -9.59
N ALA A 222 1.16 -15.75 -9.63
CA ALA A 222 0.55 -16.60 -10.65
C ALA A 222 -0.98 -16.34 -10.76
N ILE A 223 -1.44 -16.26 -12.00
CA ILE A 223 -2.86 -16.12 -12.36
C ILE A 223 -3.42 -17.55 -12.53
N SER A 224 -3.66 -18.23 -11.40
CA SER A 224 -4.18 -19.60 -11.39
C SER A 224 -5.22 -19.77 -10.28
N LYS A 225 -5.99 -20.87 -10.28
CA LYS A 225 -7.04 -21.13 -9.27
C LYS A 225 -6.55 -21.03 -7.82
N LYS A 226 -5.27 -21.37 -7.58
CA LYS A 226 -4.62 -21.31 -6.25
C LYS A 226 -3.77 -20.04 -6.05
N GLY A 227 -3.56 -19.23 -7.10
CA GLY A 227 -2.71 -18.04 -7.07
C GLY A 227 -3.48 -16.77 -6.71
N LYS A 228 -2.90 -15.92 -5.85
CA LYS A 228 -3.55 -14.66 -5.43
C LYS A 228 -3.65 -13.62 -6.56
N GLY A 229 -2.86 -13.75 -7.63
CA GLY A 229 -2.93 -12.88 -8.81
C GLY A 229 -4.25 -13.02 -9.58
N LEU A 230 -5.00 -14.12 -9.37
CA LEU A 230 -6.33 -14.30 -9.92
C LEU A 230 -7.30 -13.19 -9.50
N LYS A 231 -7.14 -12.61 -8.30
CA LYS A 231 -8.05 -11.60 -7.74
C LYS A 231 -8.25 -10.37 -8.64
N LEU A 232 -7.18 -9.90 -9.28
CA LEU A 232 -7.20 -8.78 -10.23
C LEU A 232 -7.87 -9.14 -11.58
N ASN A 233 -7.95 -10.43 -11.88
CA ASN A 233 -8.38 -10.98 -13.17
C ASN A 233 -9.77 -11.62 -13.11
N LYS A 234 -10.39 -11.69 -11.93
CA LYS A 234 -11.78 -12.14 -11.79
C LYS A 234 -12.72 -11.16 -12.48
N LYS A 235 -13.88 -11.67 -12.91
CA LYS A 235 -14.98 -10.82 -13.38
C LYS A 235 -15.44 -9.92 -12.23
N VAL A 236 -15.54 -8.63 -12.49
CA VAL A 236 -16.02 -7.62 -11.53
C VAL A 236 -17.46 -7.93 -11.10
N SER A 237 -17.72 -7.85 -9.80
CA SER A 237 -19.07 -8.06 -9.23
C SER A 237 -19.93 -6.81 -9.34
N LYS A 238 -21.25 -6.98 -9.15
CA LYS A 238 -22.20 -5.85 -9.10
C LYS A 238 -21.86 -4.88 -7.96
N ASP A 239 -21.52 -5.39 -6.79
CA ASP A 239 -21.16 -4.56 -5.62
C ASP A 239 -19.88 -3.76 -5.87
N GLN A 240 -18.88 -4.37 -6.54
CA GLN A 240 -17.67 -3.66 -6.94
C GLN A 240 -17.98 -2.54 -7.94
N LEU A 241 -18.86 -2.79 -8.92
CA LEU A 241 -19.32 -1.74 -9.84
C LEU A 241 -20.07 -0.62 -9.11
N GLN A 242 -20.95 -0.95 -8.17
CA GLN A 242 -21.66 0.08 -7.38
C GLN A 242 -20.69 0.94 -6.56
N ASN A 243 -19.70 0.34 -5.89
CA ASN A 243 -18.68 1.05 -5.14
C ASN A 243 -17.78 1.91 -6.05
N PHE A 244 -17.42 1.38 -7.21
CA PHE A 244 -16.71 2.14 -8.24
C PHE A 244 -17.51 3.37 -8.65
N GLY A 245 -18.80 3.19 -8.95
CA GLY A 245 -19.64 4.28 -9.42
C GLY A 245 -19.86 5.36 -8.36
N LYS A 246 -20.07 4.94 -7.10
CA LYS A 246 -20.13 5.85 -5.96
C LYS A 246 -18.86 6.68 -5.84
N THR A 247 -17.69 6.03 -5.87
CA THR A 247 -16.39 6.69 -5.80
C THR A 247 -16.20 7.72 -6.93
N PHE A 248 -16.61 7.35 -8.15
CA PHE A 248 -16.55 8.24 -9.31
C PHE A 248 -17.41 9.50 -9.11
N CYS A 249 -18.66 9.35 -8.70
CA CYS A 249 -19.57 10.49 -8.48
C CYS A 249 -19.15 11.34 -7.28
N ASP A 250 -18.73 10.72 -6.18
CA ASP A 250 -18.27 11.40 -4.97
C ASP A 250 -17.04 12.27 -5.23
N LEU A 251 -16.19 11.90 -6.19
CA LEU A 251 -15.05 12.74 -6.57
C LEU A 251 -15.46 13.96 -7.41
N LEU A 252 -16.44 13.82 -8.31
CA LEU A 252 -16.86 14.89 -9.22
C LEU A 252 -17.83 15.88 -8.57
N ASN A 253 -18.74 15.40 -7.72
CA ASN A 253 -19.83 16.21 -7.17
C ASN A 253 -19.39 17.38 -6.27
N PRO A 254 -18.30 17.32 -5.50
CA PRO A 254 -17.79 18.49 -4.80
C PRO A 254 -17.47 19.67 -5.72
N ILE A 255 -17.21 19.41 -7.01
CA ILE A 255 -16.89 20.42 -8.02
C ILE A 255 -18.16 20.84 -8.79
N TYR A 256 -18.96 19.87 -9.25
CA TYR A 256 -20.03 20.11 -10.22
C TYR A 256 -21.44 20.21 -9.62
N ALA A 257 -21.68 19.67 -8.42
CA ALA A 257 -23.03 19.61 -7.86
C ALA A 257 -23.52 21.01 -7.48
N LYS A 258 -24.62 21.46 -8.12
CA LYS A 258 -25.19 22.79 -7.91
C LYS A 258 -26.64 22.83 -8.37
N ASN A 259 -27.48 23.62 -7.70
CA ASN A 259 -28.87 23.90 -8.11
C ASN A 259 -29.71 22.63 -8.37
N GLY A 260 -29.58 21.61 -7.51
CA GLY A 260 -30.32 20.35 -7.65
C GLY A 260 -29.86 19.47 -8.83
N LYS A 261 -28.68 19.74 -9.40
CA LYS A 261 -28.02 18.90 -10.40
C LYS A 261 -26.74 18.30 -9.84
N SER A 262 -26.45 17.05 -10.18
CA SER A 262 -25.24 16.34 -9.78
C SER A 262 -24.92 15.19 -10.74
N TRP A 263 -23.68 14.69 -10.67
CA TRP A 263 -23.26 13.44 -11.27
C TRP A 263 -23.90 12.26 -10.54
N GLN A 264 -24.48 11.35 -11.31
CA GLN A 264 -25.22 10.21 -10.82
C GLN A 264 -24.83 8.95 -11.59
N CYS A 265 -24.84 7.82 -10.88
CA CYS A 265 -24.67 6.51 -11.48
C CYS A 265 -25.93 6.09 -12.23
N GLY A 266 -25.77 5.68 -13.48
CA GLY A 266 -26.83 5.01 -14.26
C GLY A 266 -26.82 3.49 -14.04
N LYS A 267 -27.42 2.75 -14.98
CA LYS A 267 -27.24 1.28 -15.03
C LYS A 267 -25.94 0.91 -15.73
N PHE A 268 -25.50 -0.32 -15.48
CA PHE A 268 -24.43 -0.96 -16.22
C PHE A 268 -24.96 -2.17 -17.01
N TYR A 269 -24.29 -2.48 -18.11
CA TYR A 269 -24.53 -3.67 -18.93
C TYR A 269 -23.24 -4.48 -19.02
N GLN A 270 -23.26 -5.71 -18.50
CA GLN A 270 -22.11 -6.62 -18.53
C GLN A 270 -22.30 -7.68 -19.61
N THR A 271 -21.38 -7.74 -20.57
CA THR A 271 -21.29 -8.83 -21.54
C THR A 271 -20.36 -9.93 -21.01
N GLU A 272 -20.04 -10.91 -21.84
CA GLU A 272 -18.98 -11.89 -21.54
C GLU A 272 -17.60 -11.22 -21.51
N SER A 273 -17.36 -10.23 -22.36
CA SER A 273 -16.02 -9.64 -22.57
C SER A 273 -15.80 -8.30 -21.87
N PHE A 274 -16.83 -7.47 -21.75
CA PHE A 274 -16.71 -6.10 -21.25
C PHE A 274 -17.94 -5.65 -20.46
N THR A 275 -17.78 -4.57 -19.71
CA THR A 275 -18.85 -3.88 -19.00
C THR A 275 -18.95 -2.46 -19.53
N ILE A 276 -20.19 -2.03 -19.80
CA ILE A 276 -20.54 -0.62 -20.08
C ILE A 276 -21.18 -0.07 -18.81
N TYR A 277 -20.71 1.08 -18.33
CA TYR A 277 -21.29 1.75 -17.17
C TYR A 277 -21.58 3.22 -17.49
N GLN A 278 -22.85 3.61 -17.36
CA GLN A 278 -23.32 4.98 -17.56
C GLN A 278 -23.17 5.82 -16.29
N PHE A 279 -22.70 7.05 -16.47
CA PHE A 279 -22.77 8.15 -15.51
C PHE A 279 -23.40 9.35 -16.20
N GLY A 280 -24.15 10.17 -15.46
CA GLY A 280 -24.80 11.36 -16.02
C GLY A 280 -24.82 12.53 -15.06
N TYR A 281 -24.50 13.72 -15.57
CA TYR A 281 -24.71 14.98 -14.87
C TYR A 281 -26.05 15.59 -15.26
N GLY A 282 -26.92 15.86 -14.29
CA GLY A 282 -28.24 16.45 -14.54
C GLY A 282 -29.08 16.51 -13.28
N LYS A 283 -30.40 16.68 -13.42
CA LYS A 283 -31.33 16.79 -12.27
C LYS A 283 -31.22 15.56 -11.36
N ASN A 284 -31.17 15.78 -10.06
CA ASN A 284 -31.08 14.70 -9.08
C ASN A 284 -32.26 13.71 -9.22
N GLU A 285 -31.97 12.42 -9.03
CA GLU A 285 -32.89 11.28 -8.99
C GLU A 285 -33.67 11.00 -10.28
N CYS A 286 -33.40 11.75 -11.36
CA CYS A 286 -34.11 11.62 -12.63
C CYS A 286 -33.27 10.91 -13.73
N LEU A 287 -32.09 10.36 -13.40
CA LEU A 287 -31.24 9.66 -14.37
C LEU A 287 -31.87 8.30 -14.74
N SER A 288 -32.70 8.30 -15.77
CA SER A 288 -33.18 7.06 -16.40
C SER A 288 -32.12 6.52 -17.34
N PHE A 289 -31.78 5.24 -17.19
CA PHE A 289 -30.82 4.60 -18.07
C PHE A 289 -31.39 4.48 -19.48
N GLN A 290 -30.65 5.00 -20.46
CA GLN A 290 -30.88 4.76 -21.88
C GLN A 290 -29.54 4.42 -22.51
N MET A 291 -29.44 3.23 -23.09
CA MET A 291 -28.32 2.91 -23.95
C MET A 291 -28.50 3.68 -25.25
N PRO A 292 -27.54 4.51 -25.68
CA PRO A 292 -27.58 5.12 -27.00
C PRO A 292 -27.59 4.02 -28.07
N ASP A 293 -28.48 4.11 -29.06
CA ASP A 293 -28.58 3.11 -30.14
C ASP A 293 -27.27 3.01 -30.94
N ASP A 294 -26.60 4.14 -31.15
CA ASP A 294 -25.30 4.26 -31.82
C ASP A 294 -24.11 3.81 -30.95
N LEU A 295 -24.29 3.60 -29.64
CA LEU A 295 -23.22 3.14 -28.77
C LEU A 295 -22.72 1.76 -29.20
N TYR A 296 -23.61 0.91 -29.71
CA TYR A 296 -23.24 -0.40 -30.21
C TYR A 296 -22.29 -0.31 -31.42
N ASP A 297 -22.58 0.58 -32.37
CA ASP A 297 -21.73 0.80 -33.55
C ASP A 297 -20.40 1.45 -33.17
N VAL A 298 -20.43 2.36 -32.19
CA VAL A 298 -19.23 2.96 -31.58
C VAL A 298 -18.35 1.89 -30.92
N VAL A 299 -18.94 1.01 -30.11
CA VAL A 299 -18.24 -0.13 -29.49
C VAL A 299 -17.70 -1.08 -30.57
N LYS A 300 -18.49 -1.40 -31.59
CA LYS A 300 -18.08 -2.29 -32.70
C LYS A 300 -16.91 -1.70 -33.49
N SER A 301 -16.98 -0.43 -33.88
CA SER A 301 -15.89 0.24 -34.60
C SER A 301 -14.58 0.26 -33.81
N MET A 302 -14.64 0.36 -32.48
CA MET A 302 -13.46 0.31 -31.60
C MET A 302 -12.87 -1.10 -31.42
N ILE A 303 -13.69 -2.14 -31.53
CA ILE A 303 -13.24 -3.54 -31.49
C ILE A 303 -12.55 -3.95 -32.80
N TYR A 304 -13.03 -3.43 -33.93
CA TYR A 304 -12.65 -3.86 -35.27
C TYR A 304 -11.76 -2.86 -36.03
N ASP A 305 -11.13 -1.90 -35.34
CA ASP A 305 -10.15 -1.01 -35.97
C ASP A 305 -8.89 -1.81 -36.38
N ASN A 306 -8.96 -2.38 -37.58
CA ASN A 306 -7.99 -3.29 -38.20
C ASN A 306 -6.64 -2.64 -38.51
N THR A 307 -6.47 -1.33 -38.22
CA THR A 307 -5.23 -0.60 -38.49
C THR A 307 -4.20 -0.75 -37.37
N SER A 308 -4.59 -1.19 -36.16
CA SER A 308 -3.66 -1.34 -35.03
C SER A 308 -3.74 -2.71 -34.33
N ASN A 309 -2.89 -3.64 -34.78
CA ASN A 309 -2.55 -4.95 -34.17
C ASN A 309 -3.69 -5.93 -33.86
N ARG A 310 -3.69 -7.06 -34.59
CA ARG A 310 -4.62 -8.22 -34.51
C ARG A 310 -4.67 -8.99 -33.17
N GLY A 311 -4.11 -8.45 -32.08
CA GLY A 311 -4.16 -9.01 -30.73
C GLY A 311 -4.92 -8.15 -29.70
N ALA A 312 -5.46 -7.00 -30.11
CA ALA A 312 -6.01 -5.99 -29.20
C ALA A 312 -7.54 -5.94 -29.20
N ILE A 313 -8.22 -7.05 -28.88
CA ILE A 313 -9.69 -7.02 -28.89
C ILE A 313 -10.27 -6.19 -27.73
N PHE A 314 -9.58 -6.01 -26.59
CA PHE A 314 -9.94 -4.98 -25.58
C PHE A 314 -8.77 -4.66 -24.63
N THR A 315 -7.72 -3.99 -25.11
CA THR A 315 -6.68 -3.40 -24.22
C THR A 315 -6.97 -1.96 -23.82
N ARG A 316 -7.96 -1.30 -24.45
CA ARG A 316 -8.25 0.12 -24.27
C ARG A 316 -9.53 0.33 -23.46
N VAL A 317 -9.44 1.16 -22.41
CA VAL A 317 -10.59 1.74 -21.71
C VAL A 317 -11.16 2.82 -22.63
N CYS A 318 -12.46 2.75 -22.93
CA CYS A 318 -13.14 3.75 -23.75
C CYS A 318 -14.09 4.60 -22.90
N ARG A 319 -14.12 5.90 -23.20
CA ARG A 319 -15.13 6.84 -22.71
C ARG A 319 -15.92 7.38 -23.89
N TYR A 320 -17.23 7.26 -23.81
CA TYR A 320 -18.13 7.82 -24.81
C TYR A 320 -19.03 8.88 -24.15
N TYR A 321 -19.02 10.09 -24.70
CA TYR A 321 -19.79 11.22 -24.18
C TYR A 321 -21.02 11.47 -25.05
N LYS A 322 -22.18 11.63 -24.42
CA LYS A 322 -23.43 11.95 -25.14
C LYS A 322 -24.40 12.70 -24.24
N HIS A 323 -25.09 13.69 -24.81
CA HIS A 323 -26.22 14.31 -24.13
C HIS A 323 -27.50 13.50 -24.36
N LEU A 324 -28.16 13.06 -23.29
CA LEU A 324 -29.37 12.23 -23.34
C LEU A 324 -30.38 12.71 -22.30
N ASN A 325 -31.62 12.98 -22.72
CA ASN A 325 -32.75 13.29 -21.83
C ASN A 325 -32.45 14.36 -20.76
N GLY A 326 -31.68 15.41 -21.12
CA GLY A 326 -31.30 16.48 -20.19
C GLY A 326 -30.08 16.17 -19.31
N TYR A 327 -29.35 15.08 -19.60
CA TYR A 327 -28.12 14.69 -18.91
C TYR A 327 -26.92 14.72 -19.85
N ASP A 328 -25.81 15.29 -19.37
CA ASP A 328 -24.50 15.08 -19.98
C ASP A 328 -23.93 13.76 -19.47
N CYS A 329 -23.96 12.73 -20.32
CA CYS A 329 -23.57 11.37 -19.95
C CYS A 329 -22.15 11.04 -20.39
N VAL A 330 -21.48 10.24 -19.58
CA VAL A 330 -20.27 9.48 -19.95
C VAL A 330 -20.53 7.99 -19.77
N PHE A 331 -20.17 7.21 -20.77
CA PHE A 331 -20.23 5.75 -20.75
C PHE A 331 -18.80 5.20 -20.69
N LEU A 332 -18.47 4.53 -19.59
CA LEU A 332 -17.20 3.84 -19.44
C LEU A 332 -17.34 2.42 -19.98
N ILE A 333 -16.54 2.06 -20.98
CA ILE A 333 -16.50 0.73 -21.57
C ILE A 333 -15.14 0.11 -21.26
N LYS A 334 -15.14 -0.96 -20.47
CA LYS A 334 -13.89 -1.59 -20.00
C LYS A 334 -13.98 -3.11 -19.94
N PRO A 335 -12.85 -3.83 -19.97
CA PRO A 335 -12.84 -5.26 -19.76
C PRO A 335 -13.45 -5.63 -18.41
N ASN A 336 -14.01 -6.84 -18.34
CA ASN A 336 -14.68 -7.34 -17.14
C ASN A 336 -13.75 -7.60 -15.95
N ALA A 337 -12.42 -7.59 -16.12
CA ALA A 337 -11.49 -7.89 -15.05
C ALA A 337 -11.51 -6.82 -13.95
N THR A 338 -11.54 -7.25 -12.68
CA THR A 338 -11.59 -6.39 -11.49
C THR A 338 -10.57 -5.25 -11.51
N ARG A 339 -9.35 -5.47 -12.04
CA ARG A 339 -8.30 -4.44 -12.15
C ARG A 339 -8.71 -3.15 -12.88
N TYR A 340 -9.74 -3.19 -13.72
CA TYR A 340 -10.25 -2.02 -14.45
C TYR A 340 -11.37 -1.27 -13.72
N TRP A 341 -11.84 -1.82 -12.61
CA TRP A 341 -13.01 -1.36 -11.86
C TRP A 341 -12.74 -1.22 -10.35
N LEU A 342 -11.46 -1.09 -9.98
CA LEU A 342 -11.07 -0.75 -8.61
C LEU A 342 -11.45 0.70 -8.28
N ASN A 343 -11.64 1.02 -7.00
CA ASN A 343 -12.05 2.38 -6.59
C ASN A 343 -10.96 3.41 -6.88
N SER A 344 -9.69 3.04 -6.77
CA SER A 344 -8.54 3.84 -7.23
C SER A 344 -8.58 4.13 -8.73
N ILE A 345 -9.11 3.20 -9.54
CA ILE A 345 -9.36 3.43 -10.96
C ILE A 345 -10.54 4.37 -11.16
N ALA A 346 -11.59 4.29 -10.32
CA ALA A 346 -12.70 5.25 -10.35
C ALA A 346 -12.22 6.68 -10.12
N LEU A 347 -11.32 6.90 -9.16
CA LEU A 347 -10.70 8.21 -8.92
C LEU A 347 -10.00 8.71 -10.19
N ARG A 348 -9.19 7.85 -10.83
CA ARG A 348 -8.48 8.19 -12.06
C ARG A 348 -9.43 8.51 -13.21
N ASP A 349 -10.49 7.73 -13.41
CA ASP A 349 -11.44 7.98 -14.49
C ASP A 349 -12.23 9.27 -14.28
N ALA A 350 -12.55 9.61 -13.03
CA ALA A 350 -13.18 10.87 -12.70
C ALA A 350 -12.22 12.06 -12.92
N ASP A 351 -10.93 11.93 -12.57
CA ASP A 351 -9.92 12.94 -12.91
C ASP A 351 -9.79 13.14 -14.42
N GLU A 352 -9.72 12.05 -15.20
CA GLU A 352 -9.66 12.11 -16.66
C GLU A 352 -10.94 12.73 -17.24
N THR A 353 -12.12 12.39 -16.70
CA THR A 353 -13.40 13.00 -17.08
C THR A 353 -13.43 14.49 -16.80
N PHE A 354 -12.96 14.92 -15.62
CA PHE A 354 -12.84 16.33 -15.28
C PHE A 354 -11.93 17.08 -16.28
N MET A 355 -10.79 16.49 -16.64
CA MET A 355 -9.86 17.08 -17.60
C MET A 355 -10.45 17.17 -19.01
N ASP A 356 -11.21 16.16 -19.44
CA ASP A 356 -11.87 16.14 -20.74
C ASP A 356 -12.95 17.23 -20.82
N LEU A 357 -13.78 17.38 -19.79
CA LEU A 357 -14.80 18.44 -19.70
C LEU A 357 -14.17 19.83 -19.71
N ARG A 358 -13.11 20.03 -18.93
CA ARG A 358 -12.38 21.30 -18.88
C ARG A 358 -11.80 21.67 -20.25
N LYS A 359 -11.23 20.71 -20.98
CA LYS A 359 -10.71 20.93 -22.35
C LYS A 359 -11.83 21.27 -23.34
N ALA A 360 -13.02 20.72 -23.14
CA ALA A 360 -14.20 21.04 -23.92
C ALA A 360 -14.88 22.37 -23.53
N GLY A 361 -14.30 23.12 -22.57
CA GLY A 361 -14.83 24.40 -22.11
C GLY A 361 -16.05 24.30 -21.20
N ARG A 362 -16.21 23.15 -20.51
CA ARG A 362 -17.36 22.85 -19.63
C ARG A 362 -16.97 22.79 -18.16
#